data_AF-A0A0L0VSA6-F1
#
_entry.id   AF-A0A0L0VSA6-F1
#
_cell.length_a   1.000
_cell.length_b   1.000
_cell.length_c   1.000
_cell.angle_alpha   90.00
_cell.angle_beta   90.00
_cell.angle_gamma   90.00
#
_symmetry.space_group_name_H-M   'P 1'
#
loop_
_entity.id
_entity.type
_entity.pdbx_description
1 polymer ?
#
loop_
_entity_poly.entity_id
_entity_poly.type
_entity_poly.pdbx_seq_one_letter_code
_entity_poly.pdbx_strand_id
1 'polypeptide(L)' 'MIDATDGGQVYLSKDSLDVEILTAKTSALNVSLPSGDEEGVFVEKSLPEQLKTFIKDGKLVTTVFEHTG' A
#
# COMPACT_ATOMS: atom_id res chain seq x y z
N MET A 1 1.22 0.55 11.50
CA MET A 1 2.45 1.17 10.96
C MET A 1 3.44 0.06 10.68
N ILE A 2 4.05 0.07 9.49
CA ILE A 2 5.15 -0.81 9.12
C ILE A 2 6.36 0.10 8.84
N ASP A 3 7.47 -0.13 9.54
CA ASP A 3 8.65 0.72 9.47
C ASP A 3 9.90 -0.13 9.23
N ALA A 4 10.84 0.41 8.45
CA ALA A 4 12.15 -0.19 8.18
C ALA A 4 12.10 -1.69 7.83
N THR A 5 11.13 -2.07 7.01
CA THR A 5 10.84 -3.47 6.67
C THR A 5 10.90 -3.66 5.15
N ASP A 6 11.67 -4.64 4.71
CA ASP A 6 11.77 -5.06 3.31
C ASP A 6 11.06 -6.41 3.14
N GLY A 7 9.96 -6.42 2.38
CA GLY A 7 9.11 -7.59 2.16
C GLY A 7 8.06 -7.79 3.25
N GLY A 8 6.81 -8.01 2.84
CA GLY A 8 5.74 -8.34 3.78
C GLY A 8 4.37 -8.49 3.13
N GLN A 9 3.52 -9.30 3.77
CA GLN A 9 2.14 -9.51 3.37
C GLN A 9 1.20 -9.13 4.52
N VAL A 10 0.25 -8.25 4.25
CA VAL A 10 -0.83 -7.88 5.17
C VAL A 10 -2.10 -8.58 4.73
N TYR A 11 -2.75 -9.35 5.59
CA TYR A 11 -4.04 -9.98 5.32
C TYR A 11 -5.14 -9.23 6.06
N LEU A 12 -6.15 -8.77 5.34
CA LEU A 12 -7.30 -8.10 5.93
C LEU A 12 -8.48 -9.08 6.06
N SER A 13 -9.29 -8.90 7.09
CA SER A 13 -10.60 -9.56 7.18
C SER A 13 -11.67 -8.67 6.56
N LYS A 14 -12.87 -9.21 6.35
CA LYS A 14 -14.02 -8.43 5.86
C LYS A 14 -14.40 -7.29 6.82
N ASP A 15 -14.09 -7.45 8.10
CA ASP A 15 -14.40 -6.48 9.15
C ASP A 15 -13.36 -5.36 9.28
N SER A 16 -12.23 -5.44 8.55
CA SER A 16 -11.10 -4.51 8.67
C SER A 16 -10.81 -3.75 7.37
N LEU A 17 -11.80 -3.56 6.50
CA LEU A 17 -11.62 -2.90 5.21
C LEU A 17 -11.41 -1.38 5.30
N ASP A 18 -11.70 -0.81 6.47
CA ASP A 18 -11.52 0.61 6.79
C ASP A 18 -10.16 0.91 7.45
N VAL A 19 -9.27 -0.08 7.54
CA VAL A 19 -7.96 0.09 8.16
C VAL A 19 -7.06 1.04 7.38
N GLU A 20 -6.29 1.86 8.10
CA GLU A 20 -5.23 2.69 7.53
C GLU A 20 -3.87 1.98 7.68
N ILE A 21 -3.13 1.87 6.57
CA ILE A 21 -1.78 1.31 6.57
C ILE A 21 -0.77 2.44 6.37
N LEU A 22 -0.06 2.78 7.45
CA LEU A 22 1.05 3.73 7.40
C LEU A 22 2.36 2.97 7.17
N THR A 23 3.16 3.43 6.22
CA THR A 23 4.48 2.87 5.89
C THR A 23 5.58 3.91 6.04
N ALA A 24 6.77 3.47 6.45
CA ALA A 24 7.97 4.29 6.52
C ALA A 24 9.20 3.46 6.15
N LYS A 25 9.97 3.88 5.15
CA LYS A 25 11.20 3.20 4.71
C LYS A 25 10.99 1.69 4.47
N THR A 26 9.92 1.34 3.76
CA THR A 26 9.56 -0.04 3.45
C THR A 26 9.73 -0.34 1.96
N SER A 27 9.90 -1.61 1.61
CA SER A 27 9.82 -2.09 0.23
C SER A 27 9.07 -3.42 0.13
N ALA A 28 8.56 -3.77 -1.06
CA ALA A 28 7.92 -5.06 -1.38
C ALA A 28 6.78 -5.47 -0.41
N LEU A 29 5.89 -4.53 -0.12
CA LEU A 29 4.71 -4.79 0.71
C LEU A 29 3.48 -5.05 -0.16
N ASN A 30 2.72 -6.07 0.22
CA ASN A 30 1.48 -6.47 -0.44
C ASN A 30 0.35 -6.57 0.58
N VAL A 31 -0.88 -6.27 0.15
CA VAL A 31 -2.10 -6.37 0.93
C VAL A 31 -3.04 -7.36 0.25
N SER A 32 -3.44 -8.39 0.99
CA SER A 32 -4.46 -9.36 0.60
C SER A 32 -5.81 -8.88 1.07
N LEU A 33 -6.63 -8.42 0.12
CA LEU A 33 -8.00 -8.01 0.37
C LEU A 33 -8.93 -9.23 0.23
N PRO A 34 -9.81 -9.51 1.20
CA PRO A 34 -10.76 -10.62 1.08
C PRO A 34 -11.69 -10.34 -0.11
N SER A 35 -11.92 -11.36 -0.94
CA SER A 35 -12.72 -11.23 -2.15
C SER A 35 -13.88 -12.21 -2.16
N GLY A 36 -15.09 -11.69 -2.36
CA GLY A 36 -16.31 -12.49 -2.40
C GLY A 36 -16.75 -13.02 -1.03
N ASP A 37 -17.68 -13.96 -1.05
CA ASP A 37 -18.26 -14.52 0.17
C ASP A 37 -17.49 -15.71 0.72
N GLU A 38 -16.68 -16.37 -0.11
CA GLU A 38 -15.90 -17.55 0.24
C GLU A 38 -14.70 -17.21 1.15
N GLU A 39 -14.54 -17.99 2.21
CA GLU A 39 -13.44 -17.83 3.15
C GLU A 39 -12.12 -18.30 2.51
N GLY A 40 -11.05 -17.52 2.70
CA GLY A 40 -9.72 -17.85 2.18
C GLY A 40 -9.44 -17.35 0.75
N VAL A 41 -10.38 -16.68 0.09
CA VAL A 41 -10.16 -16.06 -1.22
C VAL A 41 -9.70 -14.61 -1.05
N PHE A 42 -8.52 -14.29 -1.60
CA PHE A 42 -7.92 -12.96 -1.51
C PHE A 42 -7.49 -12.42 -2.87
N VAL A 43 -7.58 -11.11 -3.03
CA VAL A 43 -6.96 -10.36 -4.12
C VAL A 43 -5.78 -9.60 -3.56
N GLU A 44 -4.61 -9.88 -4.10
CA GLU A 44 -3.38 -9.21 -3.72
C GLU A 44 -3.26 -7.85 -4.39
N LYS A 45 -2.80 -6.85 -3.64
CA LYS A 45 -2.48 -5.50 -4.10
C LYS A 45 -1.12 -5.10 -3.56
N SER A 46 -0.19 -4.71 -4.43
CA SER A 46 1.07 -4.11 -4.00
C SER A 46 0.83 -2.71 -3.43
N LEU A 47 1.54 -2.37 -2.35
CA LEU A 47 1.58 -0.99 -1.87
C LEU A 47 2.61 -0.21 -2.68
N PRO A 48 2.29 1.03 -3.09
CA PRO A 48 3.26 1.87 -3.75
C PRO A 48 4.31 2.33 -2.73
N GLU A 49 5.58 2.21 -3.13
CA GLU A 49 6.73 2.52 -2.28
C GLU A 49 7.54 3.73 -2.81
N GLN A 50 7.19 4.24 -3.98
CA GLN A 50 7.85 5.39 -4.60
C GLN A 50 7.00 6.65 -4.51
N LEU A 51 7.63 7.75 -4.11
CA LEU A 51 7.03 9.09 -4.10
C LEU A 51 7.69 9.94 -5.18
N LYS A 52 6.86 10.60 -5.99
CA LYS A 52 7.30 11.61 -6.94
C LYS A 52 7.10 12.99 -6.32
N THR A 53 8.20 13.69 -6.11
CA THR A 53 8.19 15.08 -5.63
C THR A 53 8.65 16.01 -6.73
N PHE A 54 7.89 17.07 -6.99
CA PHE A 54 8.20 18.09 -7.99
C PHE A 54 7.86 19.49 -7.48
N ILE A 55 8.41 20.51 -8.13
CA ILE A 55 8.16 21.91 -7.80
C ILE A 55 7.01 22.45 -8.67
N LYS A 56 5.98 23.01 -8.04
CA LYS A 56 4.89 23.72 -8.69
C LYS A 56 4.61 25.02 -7.94
N ASP A 57 4.63 26.15 -8.65
CA ASP A 57 4.38 27.49 -8.08
C ASP A 57 5.24 27.79 -6.83
N GLY A 58 6.52 27.38 -6.88
CA GLY A 58 7.49 27.55 -5.79
C GLY A 58 7.27 26.62 -4.58
N LYS A 59 6.36 25.65 -4.66
CA LYS A 59 6.05 24.70 -3.59
C LYS A 59 6.44 23.27 -3.97
N LEU A 60 6.84 22.48 -2.98
CA LEU A 60 6.97 21.04 -3.12
C LEU A 60 5.58 20.41 -3.17
N VAL A 61 5.33 19.62 -4.21
CA VAL A 61 4.13 18.81 -4.36
C VAL A 61 4.57 17.36 -4.49
N THR A 62 4.04 16.50 -3.62
CA THR A 62 4.37 15.08 -3.58
C THR A 62 3.15 14.26 -3.95
N THR A 63 3.33 13.30 -4.84
CA THR A 63 2.32 12.31 -5.21
C THR A 63 2.91 10.92 -5.08
N VAL A 64 2.06 9.94 -4.83
CA VAL A 64 2.44 8.54 -4.99
C VAL A 64 2.77 8.28 -6.47
N PHE A 65 3.85 7.56 -6.72
CA PHE A 65 4.19 7.06 -8.05
C PHE A 65 3.82 5.58 -8.14
N GLU A 66 3.04 5.24 -9.14
CA GLU A 66 2.65 3.88 -9.45
C GLU A 66 3.16 3.57 -10.86
N HIS A 67 4.03 2.58 -10.99
CA HIS A 67 4.37 2.04 -12.30
C HIS A 67 3.20 1.14 -12.68
N THR A 68 2.30 1.61 -13.56
CA THR A 68 1.26 0.75 -14.13
C THR A 68 1.93 -0.45 -14.79
N GLY A 69 1.78 -1.62 -14.19
CA GLY A 69 1.90 -2.92 -14.85
C GLY A 69 0.57 -3.32 -15.43
#